data_AF-A0A9D4K700-F1
#
_entry.id   AF-A0A9D4K700-F1
#
_cell.length_a   1.000
_cell.length_b   1.000
_cell.length_c   1.000
_cell.angle_alpha   90.00
_cell.angle_beta   90.00
_cell.angle_gamma   90.00
#
_symmetry.space_group_name_H-M   'P 1'
#
loop_
_entity.id
_entity.type
_entity.pdbx_description
1 polymer ?
#
loop_
_entity_poly.entity_id
_entity_poly.type
_entity_poly.pdbx_seq_one_letter_code
_entity_poly.pdbx_strand_id
1 'polypeptide(L)' 'MVGENLTNNNPNITDLSDENRPTKLAEIYSEMYDNEWTDAFEELEKQGSKELNIISDLLKILQVRKFAFKRT' A
#
# COMPACT_ATOMS: atom_id res chain seq x y z
N MET A 1 38.50 8.49 1.83
CA MET A 1 37.58 8.83 2.95
C MET A 1 36.98 10.20 2.65
N VAL A 2 35.92 10.24 1.82
CA VAL A 2 35.17 11.45 1.41
C VAL A 2 33.68 11.10 1.36
N GLY A 3 33.21 10.28 2.31
CA GLY A 3 31.83 9.78 2.35
C GLY A 3 31.10 10.10 3.66
N GLU A 4 31.84 10.23 4.76
CA GLU A 4 31.27 10.47 6.09
C GLU A 4 31.03 11.95 6.42
N ASN A 5 31.47 12.87 5.57
CA ASN A 5 31.45 14.31 5.86
C ASN A 5 30.38 15.11 5.10
N LEU A 6 29.40 14.44 4.48
CA LEU A 6 28.28 15.09 3.79
C LEU A 6 26.92 14.91 4.50
N THR A 7 26.87 14.13 5.58
CA THR A 7 25.64 13.76 6.30
C THR A 7 25.42 14.52 7.60
N ASN A 8 26.47 15.13 8.17
CA ASN A 8 26.33 15.94 9.37
C ASN A 8 25.76 17.31 9.01
N ASN A 9 24.46 17.49 9.26
CA ASN A 9 23.80 18.81 9.30
C ASN A 9 23.53 19.49 7.95
N ASN A 10 23.27 18.72 6.87
CA ASN A 10 22.72 19.30 5.65
C ASN A 10 21.19 19.05 5.59
N PRO A 11 20.34 20.04 5.99
CA PRO A 11 18.89 19.90 5.91
C PRO A 11 18.35 19.71 4.48
N ASN A 12 19.22 19.82 3.47
CA ASN A 12 18.90 19.62 2.05
C ASN A 12 19.23 18.21 1.53
N ILE A 13 19.80 17.31 2.35
CA ILE A 13 20.05 15.91 1.98
C ILE A 13 19.11 15.06 2.84
N THR A 14 18.02 14.60 2.22
CA THR A 14 17.11 13.62 2.81
C THR A 14 17.89 12.36 3.15
N ASP A 15 17.81 11.90 4.40
CA ASP A 15 18.38 10.63 4.82
C ASP A 15 17.63 9.48 4.13
N LEU A 16 18.25 8.93 3.08
CA LEU A 16 17.70 7.84 2.29
C LEU A 16 17.94 6.46 2.93
N SER A 17 18.59 6.41 4.10
CA SER A 17 18.73 5.19 4.89
C SER A 17 17.60 5.02 5.91
N ASP A 18 16.80 6.07 6.17
CA ASP A 18 15.61 5.96 7.01
C ASP A 18 14.47 5.25 6.26
N GLU A 19 14.10 4.07 6.75
CA GLU A 19 12.99 3.25 6.26
C GLU A 19 11.62 3.85 6.61
N ASN A 20 11.56 4.70 7.64
CA ASN A 20 10.33 5.35 8.10
C ASN A 20 10.08 6.70 7.43
N ARG A 21 10.90 7.09 6.44
CA ARG A 21 10.66 8.34 5.71
C ARG A 21 9.29 8.28 5.00
N PRO A 22 8.55 9.41 4.93
CA PRO A 22 7.20 9.42 4.36
C PRO A 22 7.09 8.80 2.96
N THR A 23 8.09 9.00 2.10
CA THR A 23 8.10 8.43 0.74
C THR A 23 8.24 6.92 0.75
N LYS A 24 9.11 6.36 1.60
CA LYS A 24 9.33 4.91 1.70
C LYS A 24 8.10 4.22 2.30
N LEU A 25 7.48 4.83 3.31
CA LEU A 25 6.22 4.35 3.84
C LEU A 25 5.12 4.36 2.78
N ALA A 26 4.99 5.44 2.00
CA ALA A 26 4.01 5.50 0.91
C ALA A 26 4.22 4.38 -0.13
N GLU A 27 5.47 4.10 -0.50
CA GLU A 27 5.83 2.98 -1.37
C GLU A 27 5.39 1.62 -0.76
N ILE A 28 5.76 1.35 0.50
CA ILE A 28 5.43 0.09 1.19
C ILE A 28 3.91 -0.10 1.30
N TYR A 29 3.17 0.95 1.66
CA TYR A 29 1.71 0.87 1.73
C TYR A 29 1.09 0.66 0.35
N SER A 30 1.60 1.32 -0.69
CA SER A 30 1.14 1.11 -2.07
C SER A 30 1.35 -0.33 -2.52
N GLU A 31 2.54 -0.88 -2.27
CA GLU A 31 2.90 -2.26 -2.59
C GLU A 31 2.03 -3.26 -1.83
N MET A 32 1.80 -3.03 -0.53
CA MET A 32 0.91 -3.86 0.27
C MET A 32 -0.50 -3.91 -0.32
N TYR A 33 -1.08 -2.76 -0.71
CA TYR A 33 -2.42 -2.75 -1.30
C TYR A 33 -2.49 -3.46 -2.65
N ASP A 34 -1.45 -3.35 -3.47
CA ASP A 34 -1.38 -4.01 -4.77
C ASP A 34 -1.26 -5.53 -4.64
N ASN A 35 -0.42 -6.00 -3.72
CA ASN A 35 -0.25 -7.41 -3.41
C ASN A 35 -1.56 -8.02 -2.88
N GLU A 36 -2.18 -7.39 -1.87
CA GLU A 36 -3.43 -7.88 -1.28
C GLU A 36 -4.59 -7.88 -2.29
N TRP A 37 -4.63 -6.90 -3.20
CA TRP A 37 -5.61 -6.89 -4.28
C TRP A 37 -5.41 -8.05 -5.24
N THR A 38 -4.17 -8.28 -5.66
CA THR A 38 -3.79 -9.35 -6.60
C THR A 38 -4.08 -10.71 -5.98
N ASP A 39 -3.66 -10.96 -4.75
CA ASP A 39 -3.88 -12.22 -4.05
C ASP A 39 -5.38 -12.53 -3.90
N ALA A 40 -6.18 -11.54 -3.49
CA ALA A 40 -7.62 -11.71 -3.33
C ALA A 40 -8.32 -11.97 -4.67
N PHE A 41 -7.88 -11.30 -5.75
CA PHE A 41 -8.41 -11.51 -7.08
C PHE A 41 -8.10 -12.92 -7.60
N GLU A 42 -6.84 -13.35 -7.51
CA GLU A 42 -6.41 -14.68 -7.94
C GLU A 42 -7.12 -15.80 -7.18
N GLU A 43 -7.31 -15.65 -5.88
CA GLU A 43 -7.99 -16.66 -5.06
C GLU A 43 -9.46 -16.81 -5.46
N LEU A 44 -10.15 -15.70 -5.73
CA LEU A 44 -11.54 -15.72 -6.20
C LEU A 44 -11.66 -16.26 -7.64
N GLU A 45 -10.66 -16.01 -8.48
CA GLU A 45 -10.58 -16.57 -9.84
C GLU A 45 -10.36 -18.09 -9.80
N LYS A 46 -9.47 -18.58 -8.93
CA LYS A 46 -9.26 -20.03 -8.69
C LYS A 46 -10.53 -20.75 -8.25
N GLN A 47 -11.43 -20.05 -7.54
CA GLN A 47 -12.74 -20.57 -7.13
C GLN A 47 -13.78 -20.59 -8.26
N GLY A 48 -13.42 -20.18 -9.48
CA GLY A 48 -14.27 -20.21 -10.66
C GLY A 48 -15.16 -18.97 -10.82
N SER A 49 -14.89 -17.91 -10.06
CA SER A 49 -15.60 -16.64 -10.23
C SER A 49 -15.15 -15.95 -11.52
N LYS A 50 -16.09 -15.32 -12.22
CA LYS A 50 -15.77 -14.47 -13.37
C LYS A 50 -15.27 -13.12 -12.90
N GLU A 51 -14.29 -12.56 -13.59
CA GLU A 51 -13.68 -11.25 -13.31
C GLU A 51 -14.66 -10.16 -12.84
N LEU A 52 -15.76 -9.93 -13.57
CA LEU A 52 -16.74 -8.90 -13.21
C LEU A 52 -17.40 -9.14 -11.84
N ASN A 53 -17.61 -10.41 -11.47
CA ASN A 53 -18.17 -10.76 -10.17
C ASN A 53 -17.13 -10.55 -9.06
N ILE A 54 -15.87 -10.92 -9.31
CA ILE A 54 -14.74 -10.71 -8.39
C ILE A 54 -14.61 -9.23 -8.06
N ILE A 55 -14.55 -8.37 -9.09
CA ILE A 55 -14.44 -6.92 -8.94
C ILE A 55 -15.64 -6.37 -8.16
N SER A 56 -16.86 -6.85 -8.46
CA SER A 56 -18.08 -6.45 -7.75
C SER A 56 -18.04 -6.82 -6.26
N ASP A 57 -17.55 -8.01 -5.93
CA ASP A 57 -17.47 -8.48 -4.55
C ASP A 57 -16.36 -7.79 -3.75
N LEU A 58 -15.18 -7.58 -4.34
CA LEU A 58 -14.11 -6.78 -3.74
C LEU A 58 -14.57 -5.33 -3.49
N LEU A 59 -15.32 -4.73 -4.43
CA LEU A 59 -15.88 -3.40 -4.26
C LEU A 59 -16.87 -3.33 -3.08
N LYS A 60 -17.72 -4.34 -2.90
CA LYS A 60 -18.66 -4.39 -1.76
C LYS A 60 -17.91 -4.42 -0.43
N ILE A 61 -16.80 -5.16 -0.32
CA ILE A 61 -15.99 -5.22 0.91
C ILE A 61 -15.48 -3.82 1.29
N LEU A 62 -14.99 -3.06 0.31
CA LEU A 62 -14.50 -1.69 0.51
C LEU A 62 -15.64 -0.70 0.84
N GLN A 63 -16.82 -0.89 0.24
CA GLN A 63 -17.98 -0.02 0.44
C GLN A 63 -18.70 -0.28 1.78
N VAL A 64 -18.80 -1.52 2.24
CA VAL A 64 -19.37 -1.87 3.56
C VAL A 64 -18.61 -1.14 4.68
N ARG A 65 -17.29 -0.97 4.54
CA ARG A 65 -16.48 -0.19 5.48
C ARG A 65 -16.81 1.32 5.47
N LYS A 66 -17.17 1.90 4.33
CA LYS A 66 -17.60 3.33 4.26
C LYS A 66 -18.92 3.60 4.99
N PHE A 67 -19.82 2.63 5.04
CA PHE A 67 -21.10 2.76 5.76
C PHE A 67 -20.99 2.41 7.23
N ALA A 68 -20.13 1.45 7.61
CA ALA A 68 -19.90 1.10 9.01
C ALA A 68 -19.21 2.23 9.80
N PHE A 69 -18.35 3.03 9.16
CA PHE A 69 -17.62 4.13 9.80
C PHE A 69 -18.46 5.41 10.00
N LYS A 70 -19.63 5.53 9.37
CA LYS A 70 -20.53 6.69 9.52
C LYS A 70 -21.47 6.62 10.73
N ARG A 71 -21.25 5.69 11.66
CA ARG A 71 -21.99 5.58 12.93
C ARG A 71 -21.09 5.90 14.13
N THR A 72 -20.67 7.15 14.24
CA THR A 72 -20.19 7.79 15.49
C THR A 72 -20.35 9.29 15.34
#